data_AF-A0A7X3ZDV5-F1
#
_entry.id   AF-A0A7X3ZDV5-F1
#
_cell.length_a   1.000
_cell.length_b   1.000
_cell.length_c   1.000
_cell.angle_alpha   90.00
_cell.angle_beta   90.00
_cell.angle_gamma   90.00
#
_symmetry.space_group_name_H-M   'P 1'
#
loop_
_entity.id
_entity.type
_entity.pdbx_description
1 polymer ?
#
loop_
_entity_poly.entity_id
_entity_poly.type
_entity_poly.pdbx_seq_one_letter_code
_entity_poly.pdbx_strand_id
1 'polypeptide(L)'
;MKNILIAVWLSVPVIMGCERVVNIDVEEGPERLVVEGRIERHQDDRAVAQSIRLSTTAPYFSNEATPVVSGAEVIVHDDEGTTY
;
A
#
# COMPACT_ATOMS: atom_id res chain seq x y z
N MET A 1 30.66 16.93 38.41
CA MET A 1 29.41 16.15 38.23
C MET A 1 28.15 17.02 38.27
N LYS A 2 27.99 17.92 39.25
CA LYS A 2 26.81 18.82 39.36
C LYS A 2 26.55 19.66 38.10
N ASN A 3 27.59 20.22 37.49
CA ASN A 3 27.46 21.11 36.33
C ASN A 3 27.06 20.35 35.04
N ILE A 4 27.42 19.06 34.94
CA ILE A 4 26.99 18.21 33.81
C ILE A 4 25.51 17.85 33.97
N LEU A 5 25.05 17.56 35.19
CA LEU A 5 23.65 17.27 35.49
C LEU A 5 22.72 18.45 35.16
N ILE A 6 23.18 19.68 35.41
CA ILE A 6 22.41 20.90 35.07
C ILE A 6 22.31 21.09 33.55
N ALA A 7 23.39 20.85 32.81
CA ALA A 7 23.39 20.95 31.35
C ALA A 7 22.45 19.92 30.69
N VAL A 8 22.41 18.69 31.22
CA VAL A 8 21.50 17.63 30.76
C VAL A 8 20.04 17.98 31.03
N TRP A 9 19.75 18.62 32.17
CA TRP A 9 18.39 19.03 32.51
C TRP A 9 17.88 20.19 31.63
N LEU A 10 18.78 21.10 31.23
CA LEU A 10 18.47 22.22 30.35
C LEU A 10 18.21 21.80 28.89
N SER A 11 18.71 20.64 28.45
CA SER A 11 18.55 20.17 27.06
C SER A 11 17.27 19.37 26.80
N VAL A 12 16.54 18.96 27.85
CA VAL A 12 15.29 18.19 27.76
C VAL A 12 14.17 18.86 26.95
N PRO A 13 13.91 20.18 27.01
CA PRO A 13 12.81 20.77 26.24
C PRO A 13 13.09 20.86 24.73
N VAL A 14 14.35 20.77 24.29
CA VAL A 14 14.72 20.88 22.86
C VAL A 14 14.31 19.63 22.06
N ILE A 15 14.14 18.49 22.74
CA ILE A 15 13.67 17.25 22.12
C ILE A 15 12.14 17.08 22.15
N MET A 16 11.40 18.01 22.77
CA MET A 16 9.94 18.01 22.75
C MET A 16 9.41 18.87 21.59
N GLY A 17 9.22 18.27 20.42
CA GLY A 17 8.53 18.92 19.30
C GLY A 17 7.02 18.96 19.55
N CYS A 18 6.42 20.16 19.63
CA CYS A 18 4.97 20.31 19.59
C CYS A 18 4.47 20.04 18.17
N GLU A 19 3.92 18.85 17.95
CA GLU A 19 3.27 18.50 16.70
C GLU A 19 1.81 18.96 16.72
N ARG A 20 1.37 19.65 15.65
CA ARG A 20 -0.04 20.02 15.46
C ARG A 20 -0.71 18.98 14.58
N VAL A 21 -1.48 18.08 15.19
CA VAL A 21 -2.31 17.11 14.46
C VAL A 21 -3.48 17.86 13.82
N VAL A 22 -3.64 17.71 12.50
CA VAL A 22 -4.80 18.20 11.76
C VAL A 22 -5.66 16.99 11.42
N ASN A 23 -6.82 16.87 12.06
CA ASN A 23 -7.82 15.88 11.67
C ASN A 23 -8.60 16.43 10.47
N ILE A 24 -8.50 15.74 9.33
CA ILE A 24 -9.25 16.05 8.12
C ILE A 24 -10.24 14.91 7.92
N ASP A 25 -11.53 15.23 7.94
CA ASP A 25 -12.56 14.28 7.53
C ASP A 25 -12.53 14.17 6.00
N VAL A 26 -12.07 13.03 5.50
CA VAL A 26 -12.10 12.70 4.07
C VAL A 26 -13.27 11.76 3.84
N GLU A 27 -14.15 12.13 2.91
CA GLU A 27 -15.27 11.28 2.53
C GLU A 27 -14.74 10.05 1.78
N GLU A 28 -15.02 8.86 2.31
CA GLU A 28 -14.61 7.61 1.69
C GLU A 28 -15.53 7.29 0.50
N GLY A 29 -14.92 6.98 -0.64
CA GLY A 29 -15.63 6.49 -1.81
C GLY A 29 -16.14 5.05 -1.61
N PRO A 30 -17.07 4.59 -2.46
CA PRO A 30 -17.50 3.20 -2.44
C PRO A 30 -16.32 2.27 -2.73
N GLU A 31 -16.33 1.09 -2.11
CA GLU A 31 -15.33 0.04 -2.33
C GLU A 31 -15.33 -0.40 -3.81
N ARG A 32 -14.13 -0.54 -4.39
CA ARG A 32 -13.95 -0.98 -5.78
C ARG A 32 -13.02 -2.18 -5.87
N LEU A 33 -13.34 -3.09 -6.79
CA LEU A 33 -12.44 -4.16 -7.20
C LEU A 33 -11.27 -3.56 -8.01
N VAL A 34 -10.06 -3.96 -7.65
CA VAL A 34 -8.81 -3.63 -8.33
C VAL A 34 -8.21 -4.93 -8.87
N VAL A 35 -7.97 -4.96 -10.18
CA VAL A 35 -7.38 -6.11 -10.88
C VAL A 35 -5.99 -5.71 -11.38
N GLU A 36 -4.97 -6.36 -10.86
CA GLU A 36 -3.57 -6.13 -11.23
C GLU A 36 -3.05 -7.37 -11.98
N GLY A 37 -3.09 -7.32 -13.31
CA GLY A 37 -2.73 -8.43 -14.19
C GLY A 37 -1.68 -8.01 -15.21
N ARG A 38 -0.41 -7.90 -14.79
CA ARG A 38 0.68 -7.53 -15.70
C ARG A 38 1.16 -8.78 -16.45
N ILE A 39 0.75 -8.88 -17.71
CA ILE A 39 1.03 -10.02 -18.60
C ILE A 39 2.15 -9.60 -19.56
N GLU A 40 3.40 -9.93 -19.22
CA GLU A 40 4.59 -9.62 -20.01
C GLU A 40 5.24 -10.89 -20.58
N ARG A 41 5.59 -10.86 -21.86
CA ARG A 41 6.36 -11.93 -22.51
C ARG A 41 7.82 -11.49 -22.61
N HIS A 42 8.72 -12.25 -21.99
CA HIS A 42 10.16 -12.08 -22.20
C HIS A 42 10.58 -12.83 -23.47
N GLN A 43 11.28 -12.14 -24.38
CA GLN A 43 11.66 -12.72 -25.69
C GLN A 43 12.60 -13.94 -25.56
N ASP A 44 13.43 -13.96 -24.51
CA ASP A 44 14.41 -15.00 -24.25
C ASP A 44 13.89 -16.12 -23.32
N ASP A 45 12.72 -15.94 -22.70
CA ASP A 45 12.16 -16.89 -21.74
C ASP A 45 10.74 -17.32 -22.16
N ARG A 46 10.60 -18.60 -22.48
CA ARG A 46 9.37 -19.15 -23.08
C ARG A 46 8.26 -19.37 -22.05
N ALA A 47 8.53 -19.29 -20.75
CA ALA A 47 7.53 -19.60 -19.73
C ALA A 47 7.88 -18.96 -18.36
N VAL A 48 7.69 -17.64 -18.25
CA VAL A 48 7.67 -16.98 -16.94
C VAL A 48 6.29 -17.18 -16.32
N ALA A 49 6.24 -17.64 -15.08
CA ALA A 49 5.00 -17.71 -14.31
C ALA A 49 4.46 -16.29 -14.10
N GLN A 50 3.23 -16.06 -14.55
CA GLN A 50 2.54 -14.77 -14.38
C GLN A 50 1.54 -14.86 -13.24
N SER A 51 1.36 -13.76 -12.53
CA SER A 51 0.42 -13.67 -11.41
C SER A 51 -0.56 -12.52 -11.64
N ILE A 52 -1.85 -12.80 -11.43
CA ILE A 52 -2.91 -11.78 -11.41
C ILE A 52 -3.33 -11.62 -9.95
N ARG A 53 -3.28 -10.39 -9.43
CA ARG A 53 -3.68 -10.05 -8.06
C ARG A 53 -5.01 -9.32 -8.10
N LEU A 54 -5.94 -9.77 -7.26
CA LEU A 54 -7.23 -9.10 -7.05
C LEU A 54 -7.29 -8.57 -5.62
N SER A 55 -7.65 -7.31 -5.47
CA SER A 55 -7.82 -6.65 -4.18
C SER A 55 -8.98 -5.67 -4.22
N THR A 56 -9.39 -5.15 -3.07
CA THR A 56 -10.31 -4.01 -3.00
C THR A 56 -9.60 -2.73 -2.57
N THR A 57 -10.20 -1.58 -2.88
CA THR A 57 -9.72 -0.28 -2.41
C THR A 57 -9.77 -0.21 -0.89
N ALA A 58 -8.72 0.35 -0.28
CA ALA A 58 -8.66 0.61 1.16
C ALA A 58 -8.89 2.10 1.47
N PRO A 59 -9.31 2.43 2.71
CA PRO A 59 -9.39 3.81 3.19
C PRO A 59 -8.08 4.58 3.02
N TYR A 60 -8.17 5.88 2.71
CA TYR A 60 -7.00 6.72 2.41
C TYR A 60 -6.00 6.82 3.57
N PHE A 61 -6.49 6.88 4.81
CA PHE A 61 -5.65 6.93 6.01
C PHE A 61 -5.40 5.56 6.63
N SER A 62 -5.72 4.47 5.94
CA SER A 62 -5.38 3.13 6.39
C SER A 62 -3.88 2.89 6.20
N ASN A 63 -3.23 2.42 7.27
CA ASN A 63 -1.85 1.91 7.20
C ASN A 63 -1.81 0.38 6.98
N GLU A 64 -2.97 -0.24 6.77
CA GLU A 64 -3.10 -1.68 6.50
C GLU A 64 -2.94 -1.99 5.01
N ALA A 65 -2.56 -3.23 4.71
CA ALA A 65 -2.50 -3.71 3.33
C ALA A 65 -3.89 -3.73 2.67
N THR A 66 -3.93 -3.58 1.34
CA THR A 66 -5.20 -3.68 0.59
C THR A 66 -5.84 -5.06 0.78
N PRO A 67 -7.16 -5.13 1.07
CA PRO A 67 -7.85 -6.41 1.26
C PRO A 67 -7.74 -7.30 0.01
N VAL A 68 -7.49 -8.59 0.22
CA VAL A 68 -7.37 -9.57 -0.87
C VAL A 68 -8.74 -10.13 -1.23
N VAL A 69 -9.00 -10.27 -2.53
CA VAL A 69 -10.21 -10.95 -3.03
C VAL A 69 -9.93 -12.43 -3.23
N SER A 70 -10.82 -13.29 -2.74
CA SER A 70 -10.73 -14.75 -2.88
C SER A 70 -12.02 -15.33 -3.47
N GLY A 71 -11.94 -16.53 -4.06
CA GLY A 71 -13.08 -17.20 -4.70
C GLY A 71 -13.51 -16.60 -6.05
N ALA A 72 -12.70 -15.71 -6.63
CA ALA A 72 -12.93 -15.20 -7.97
C ALA A 72 -12.43 -16.18 -9.04
N GLU A 73 -13.18 -16.29 -10.13
CA GLU A 73 -12.73 -16.91 -11.37
C GLU A 73 -12.06 -15.85 -12.25
N VAL A 74 -10.87 -16.15 -12.76
CA VAL A 74 -10.10 -15.23 -13.61
C VAL A 74 -9.91 -15.92 -14.96
N ILE A 75 -10.33 -15.22 -16.02
CA ILE A 75 -10.28 -15.69 -17.40
C ILE A 75 -9.51 -14.64 -18.20
N VAL A 76 -8.46 -15.05 -18.93
CA VAL A 76 -7.68 -14.15 -19.77
C VAL A 76 -8.03 -14.40 -21.23
N HIS A 77 -8.34 -13.33 -21.95
CA HIS A 77 -8.57 -13.37 -23.40
C HIS A 77 -7.51 -12.56 -24.14
N ASP A 78 -7.02 -13.07 -25.26
CA ASP A 78 -6.26 -12.26 -26.22
C ASP A 78 -7.19 -11.52 -27.19
N ASP A 79 -6.61 -10.74 -28.09
CA ASP A 79 -7.33 -9.95 -29.09
C ASP A 79 -8.01 -10.80 -30.18
N GLU A 80 -7.61 -12.07 -30.33
CA GLU A 80 -8.24 -13.05 -31.22
C GLU A 80 -9.39 -13.82 -30.53
N GLY A 81 -9.58 -13.63 -29.22
CA GLY A 81 -10.60 -14.30 -28.42
C GLY A 81 -10.19 -15.66 -27.87
N THR A 82 -8.91 -16.03 -27.95
CA THR A 82 -8.38 -17.23 -27.30
C THR A 82 -8.43 -17.08 -25.79
N THR A 83 -8.85 -18.13 -25.09
CA THR A 83 -8.96 -18.15 -23.63
C THR A 83 -7.77 -18.88 -23.01
N TYR A 84 -7.15 -18.30 -21.99
CA TYR A 84 -6.03 -18.85 -21.23
C TYR A 84 -6.38 -19.04 -19.75
#